data_AF-V2V9F1-F1
#
_entry.id   AF-V2V9F1-F1
#
_cell.length_a   1.000
_cell.length_b   1.000
_cell.length_c   1.000
_cell.angle_alpha   90.00
_cell.angle_beta   90.00
_cell.angle_gamma   90.00
#
_symmetry.space_group_name_H-M   'P 1'
#
loop_
_entity.id
_entity.type
_entity.pdbx_description
1 polymer ?
#
loop_
_entity_poly.entity_id
_entity_poly.type
_entity_poly.pdbx_seq_one_letter_code
_entity_poly.pdbx_strand_id
1 'polypeptide(L)'
;MPNYIAIEKKIENSKSYALLQIAHTDDLIRSYCAKHWYECAVLLKDDSALQVRIEIAKNWYDLAQQLVNDEADDVRVEVVAKWYDLAQKLMNDSSEEVRAKIGAKWFELAKELIKDQSTYVQSACVANWYELAVQTLDHNQSIDISVKVACVASWHDLAIRVIDEGETDVSVINVCIRKWHDIAVRYIDSSTVGHRFMAAKSWHDLAEQLLDDPESFVRAYCAEWYDFAVNLVDDSSSKVRQECAANWYDLAIQLLDDKDPQVKKIAKMTAKKK
;
A
#
# COMPACT_ATOMS: atom_id res chain seq x y z
N MET A 1 3.26 -31.97 8.22
CA MET A 1 2.35 -30.82 8.00
C MET A 1 1.09 -31.32 7.32
N PRO A 2 -0.11 -30.86 7.72
CA PRO A 2 -1.35 -31.22 7.05
C PRO A 2 -1.34 -30.77 5.59
N ASN A 3 -1.90 -31.58 4.69
CA ASN A 3 -2.12 -31.18 3.30
C ASN A 3 -3.46 -30.42 3.22
N TYR A 4 -3.43 -29.12 3.52
CA TYR A 4 -4.62 -28.28 3.60
C TYR A 4 -5.43 -28.25 2.30
N ILE A 5 -4.77 -28.26 1.13
CA ILE A 5 -5.45 -28.31 -0.18
C ILE A 5 -6.31 -29.58 -0.30
N ALA A 6 -5.75 -30.72 0.10
CA ALA A 6 -6.48 -31.99 0.05
C ALA A 6 -7.61 -32.03 1.09
N ILE A 7 -7.44 -31.39 2.25
CA ILE A 7 -8.46 -31.33 3.31
C ILE A 7 -9.61 -30.41 2.88
N GLU A 8 -9.32 -29.20 2.41
CA GLU A 8 -10.32 -28.26 1.89
C GLU A 8 -11.13 -28.91 0.78
N LYS A 9 -10.48 -29.56 -0.19
CA LYS A 9 -11.18 -30.26 -1.28
C LYS A 9 -12.10 -31.38 -0.76
N LYS A 10 -11.73 -32.09 0.32
CA LYS A 10 -12.62 -33.10 0.92
C LYS A 10 -13.82 -32.45 1.61
N ILE A 11 -13.60 -31.34 2.32
CA ILE A 11 -14.66 -30.54 2.95
C ILE A 11 -15.63 -30.05 1.89
N GLU A 12 -15.13 -29.40 0.84
CA GLU A 12 -15.92 -28.89 -0.29
C GLU A 12 -16.77 -29.98 -0.96
N ASN A 13 -16.22 -31.19 -1.14
CA ASN A 13 -16.94 -32.28 -1.82
C ASN A 13 -17.88 -33.08 -0.91
N SER A 14 -17.85 -32.87 0.42
CA SER A 14 -18.64 -33.68 1.35
C SER A 14 -19.04 -32.90 2.59
N LYS A 15 -20.30 -32.44 2.61
CA LYS A 15 -20.93 -31.83 3.78
C LYS A 15 -20.86 -32.72 5.03
N SER A 16 -21.07 -34.02 4.90
CA SER A 16 -20.95 -34.95 6.03
C SER A 16 -19.54 -34.99 6.59
N TYR A 17 -18.51 -34.91 5.74
CA TYR A 17 -17.13 -34.81 6.19
C TYR A 17 -16.88 -33.46 6.88
N ALA A 18 -17.36 -32.35 6.30
CA ALA A 18 -17.25 -31.02 6.88
C ALA A 18 -17.88 -30.93 8.29
N LEU A 19 -19.08 -31.50 8.47
CA LEU A 19 -19.77 -31.54 9.76
C LEU A 19 -18.96 -32.30 10.84
N LEU A 20 -18.16 -33.29 10.47
CA LEU A 20 -17.27 -33.98 11.41
C LEU A 20 -16.06 -33.14 11.83
N GLN A 21 -15.74 -32.09 11.08
CA GLN A 21 -14.58 -31.23 11.34
C GLN A 21 -14.92 -29.91 12.08
N ILE A 22 -16.19 -29.66 12.43
CA ILE A 22 -16.59 -28.40 13.09
C ILE A 22 -15.93 -28.20 14.46
N ALA A 23 -15.51 -29.27 15.14
CA ALA A 23 -14.81 -29.21 16.43
C ALA A 23 -13.30 -29.43 16.29
N HIS A 24 -12.77 -29.37 15.07
CA HIS A 24 -11.34 -29.56 14.82
C HIS A 24 -10.53 -28.45 15.52
N THR A 25 -9.35 -28.75 16.06
CA THR A 25 -8.54 -27.77 16.82
C THR A 25 -7.94 -26.67 15.93
N ASP A 26 -7.58 -27.02 14.71
CA ASP A 26 -7.13 -26.10 13.66
C ASP A 26 -8.31 -25.27 13.11
N ASP A 27 -8.21 -23.95 13.25
CA ASP A 27 -9.22 -22.97 12.84
C ASP A 27 -9.32 -22.81 11.32
N LEU A 28 -8.24 -23.06 10.57
CA LEU A 28 -8.29 -23.06 9.11
C LEU A 28 -9.17 -24.20 8.57
N ILE A 29 -9.16 -25.35 9.24
CA ILE A 29 -10.04 -26.47 8.89
C ILE A 29 -11.51 -26.10 9.19
N ARG A 30 -11.78 -25.45 10.34
CA ARG A 30 -13.13 -24.99 10.68
C ARG A 30 -13.61 -23.89 9.71
N SER A 31 -12.72 -23.00 9.28
CA SER A 31 -13.07 -21.93 8.34
C SER A 31 -13.43 -22.49 6.96
N TYR A 32 -12.76 -23.54 6.48
CA TYR A 32 -13.19 -24.25 5.26
C TYR A 32 -14.59 -24.85 5.40
N CYS A 33 -14.92 -25.43 6.55
CA CYS A 33 -16.27 -25.94 6.81
C CYS A 33 -17.30 -24.81 6.70
N ALA A 34 -17.06 -23.68 7.37
CA ALA A 34 -17.94 -22.52 7.34
C ALA A 34 -18.05 -21.90 5.93
N LYS A 35 -16.95 -21.84 5.18
CA LYS A 35 -16.90 -21.30 3.82
C LYS A 35 -17.78 -22.09 2.85
N HIS A 36 -17.70 -23.42 2.87
CA HIS A 36 -18.34 -24.27 1.86
C HIS A 36 -19.76 -24.71 2.21
N TRP A 37 -20.12 -24.78 3.49
CA TRP A 37 -21.41 -25.32 3.92
C TRP A 37 -22.12 -24.42 4.92
N TYR A 38 -23.32 -23.98 4.56
CA TYR A 38 -24.15 -23.10 5.40
C TYR A 38 -24.43 -23.71 6.79
N GLU A 39 -24.70 -25.01 6.88
CA GLU A 39 -24.98 -25.63 8.17
C GLU A 39 -23.75 -25.68 9.09
N CYS A 40 -22.54 -25.79 8.52
CA CYS A 40 -21.32 -25.62 9.29
C CYS A 40 -21.17 -24.17 9.75
N ALA A 41 -21.44 -23.20 8.88
CA ALA A 41 -21.40 -21.78 9.24
C ALA A 41 -22.37 -21.43 10.38
N VAL A 42 -23.59 -21.96 10.37
CA VAL A 42 -24.57 -21.77 11.46
C VAL A 42 -24.01 -22.26 12.81
N LEU A 43 -23.33 -23.41 12.80
CA LEU A 43 -22.74 -24.01 14.01
C LEU A 43 -21.47 -23.29 14.49
N LEU A 44 -20.80 -22.57 13.59
CA LEU A 44 -19.51 -21.91 13.82
C LEU A 44 -19.61 -20.38 13.94
N LYS A 45 -20.83 -19.81 13.95
CA LYS A 45 -21.03 -18.35 13.93
C LYS A 45 -20.40 -17.62 15.13
N ASP A 46 -20.30 -18.30 16.27
CA ASP A 46 -19.73 -17.78 17.51
C ASP A 46 -18.31 -18.35 17.76
N ASP A 47 -17.64 -18.88 16.72
CA ASP A 47 -16.27 -19.43 16.84
C ASP A 47 -15.29 -18.34 17.32
N SER A 48 -14.38 -18.70 18.21
CA SER A 48 -13.40 -17.75 18.76
C SER A 48 -12.38 -17.28 17.73
N ALA A 49 -12.13 -18.05 16.67
CA ALA A 49 -11.19 -17.68 15.63
C ALA A 49 -11.82 -16.70 14.62
N LEU A 50 -11.22 -15.51 14.49
CA LEU A 50 -11.66 -14.47 13.56
C LEU A 50 -11.76 -14.98 12.12
N GLN A 51 -10.84 -15.85 11.68
CA GLN A 51 -10.82 -16.37 10.31
C GLN A 51 -12.08 -17.17 9.97
N VAL A 52 -12.64 -17.88 10.95
CA VAL A 52 -13.89 -18.63 10.77
C VAL A 52 -15.05 -17.65 10.59
N ARG A 53 -15.16 -16.63 11.46
CA ARG A 53 -16.22 -15.62 11.39
C ARG A 53 -16.13 -14.74 10.13
N ILE A 54 -14.92 -14.45 9.63
CA ILE A 54 -14.69 -13.79 8.34
C ILE A 54 -15.29 -14.63 7.19
N GLU A 55 -14.99 -15.94 7.14
CA GLU A 55 -15.56 -16.79 6.08
C GLU A 55 -17.11 -16.86 6.17
N ILE A 56 -17.67 -16.76 7.37
CA ILE A 56 -19.12 -16.70 7.55
C ILE A 56 -19.68 -15.38 7.00
N ALA A 57 -19.12 -14.24 7.41
CA ALA A 57 -19.51 -12.91 6.95
C ALA A 57 -19.43 -12.77 5.42
N LYS A 58 -18.42 -13.40 4.82
CA LYS A 58 -18.15 -13.37 3.38
C LYS A 58 -19.15 -14.14 2.54
N ASN A 59 -19.57 -15.32 3.00
CA ASN A 59 -20.28 -16.28 2.16
C ASN A 59 -21.79 -16.32 2.46
N TRP A 60 -22.24 -15.91 3.65
CA TRP A 60 -23.62 -16.14 4.10
C TRP A 60 -24.28 -14.88 4.65
N TYR A 61 -25.10 -14.23 3.82
CA TYR A 61 -25.74 -12.95 4.14
C TYR A 61 -26.53 -12.96 5.47
N ASP A 62 -27.40 -13.94 5.70
CA ASP A 62 -28.22 -14.01 6.93
C ASP A 62 -27.39 -14.20 8.22
N LEU A 63 -26.18 -14.77 8.09
CA LEU A 63 -25.23 -14.87 9.19
C LEU A 63 -24.40 -13.59 9.32
N ALA A 64 -24.01 -12.96 8.21
CA ALA A 64 -23.37 -11.65 8.20
C ALA A 64 -24.22 -10.58 8.90
N GLN A 65 -25.55 -10.65 8.79
CA GLN A 65 -26.47 -9.79 9.54
C GLN A 65 -26.29 -9.89 11.06
N GLN A 66 -25.95 -11.08 11.58
CA GLN A 66 -25.68 -11.29 13.01
C GLN A 66 -24.28 -10.82 13.40
N LEU A 67 -23.34 -10.78 12.45
CA LEU A 67 -21.95 -10.34 12.64
C LEU A 67 -21.74 -8.83 12.43
N VAL A 68 -22.82 -8.06 12.17
CA VAL A 68 -22.72 -6.60 11.96
C VAL A 68 -22.10 -5.88 13.17
N ASN A 69 -22.25 -6.43 14.38
CA ASN A 69 -21.68 -5.89 15.62
C ASN A 69 -20.58 -6.80 16.20
N ASP A 70 -19.94 -7.63 15.37
CA ASP A 70 -18.81 -8.47 15.82
C ASP A 70 -17.76 -7.61 16.51
N GLU A 71 -17.13 -8.12 17.57
CA GLU A 71 -16.12 -7.37 18.33
C GLU A 71 -14.88 -7.03 17.49
N ALA A 72 -14.53 -7.90 16.53
CA ALA A 72 -13.40 -7.72 15.64
C ALA A 72 -13.83 -6.87 14.43
N ASP A 73 -13.14 -5.75 14.22
CA ASP A 73 -13.35 -4.90 13.05
C ASP A 73 -13.01 -5.63 11.75
N ASP A 74 -12.02 -6.52 11.72
CA ASP A 74 -11.74 -7.39 10.57
C ASP A 74 -12.98 -8.16 10.05
N VAL A 75 -13.82 -8.65 10.98
CA VAL A 75 -15.07 -9.34 10.61
C VAL A 75 -16.07 -8.34 10.05
N ARG A 76 -16.22 -7.17 10.70
CA ARG A 76 -17.12 -6.10 10.24
C ARG A 76 -16.69 -5.53 8.89
N VAL A 77 -15.38 -5.44 8.62
CA VAL A 77 -14.80 -5.05 7.32
C VAL A 77 -15.26 -6.01 6.23
N GLU A 78 -15.25 -7.33 6.47
CA GLU A 78 -15.72 -8.30 5.48
C GLU A 78 -17.23 -8.22 5.27
N VAL A 79 -18.01 -7.98 6.34
CA VAL A 79 -19.46 -7.73 6.23
C VAL A 79 -19.75 -6.58 5.26
N VAL A 80 -19.12 -5.42 5.48
CA VAL A 80 -19.35 -4.23 4.64
C VAL A 80 -18.75 -4.35 3.25
N ALA A 81 -17.70 -5.17 3.08
CA ALA A 81 -17.08 -5.41 1.78
C ALA A 81 -18.00 -6.18 0.82
N LYS A 82 -18.89 -7.01 1.36
CA LYS A 82 -19.79 -7.87 0.58
C LYS A 82 -21.19 -7.34 0.43
N TRP A 83 -21.76 -6.75 1.47
CA TRP A 83 -23.20 -6.52 1.54
C TRP A 83 -23.50 -5.03 1.73
N TYR A 84 -24.06 -4.41 0.68
CA TYR A 84 -24.29 -2.96 0.61
C TYR A 84 -25.23 -2.45 1.72
N ASP A 85 -26.34 -3.15 1.96
CA ASP A 85 -27.33 -2.78 2.97
C ASP A 85 -26.79 -2.93 4.41
N LEU A 86 -25.81 -3.80 4.62
CA LEU A 86 -25.09 -3.91 5.90
C LEU A 86 -24.03 -2.82 6.03
N ALA A 87 -23.36 -2.46 4.94
CA ALA A 87 -22.49 -1.29 4.89
C ALA A 87 -23.25 0.00 5.30
N GLN A 88 -24.50 0.17 4.84
CA GLN A 88 -25.34 1.30 5.26
C GLN A 88 -25.53 1.39 6.79
N LYS A 89 -25.65 0.24 7.48
CA LYS A 89 -25.81 0.21 8.94
C LYS A 89 -24.53 0.57 9.69
N LEU A 90 -23.36 0.42 9.06
CA LEU A 90 -22.04 0.61 9.64
C LEU A 90 -21.35 1.90 9.18
N MET A 91 -22.10 2.85 8.61
CA MET A 91 -21.59 4.17 8.21
C MET A 91 -20.98 4.98 9.35
N ASN A 92 -21.41 4.72 10.60
CA ASN A 92 -20.90 5.37 11.80
C ASN A 92 -20.14 4.38 12.71
N ASP A 93 -19.60 3.29 12.15
CA ASP A 93 -18.79 2.33 12.91
C ASP A 93 -17.64 3.04 13.64
N SER A 94 -17.28 2.57 14.84
CA SER A 94 -16.18 3.17 15.60
C SER A 94 -14.81 2.96 14.95
N SER A 95 -14.63 1.86 14.20
CA SER A 95 -13.41 1.59 13.44
C SER A 95 -13.39 2.40 12.15
N GLU A 96 -12.35 3.21 11.98
CA GLU A 96 -12.12 3.91 10.73
C GLU A 96 -11.81 2.96 9.56
N GLU A 97 -11.34 1.74 9.83
CA GLU A 97 -11.09 0.75 8.78
C GLU A 97 -12.39 0.25 8.15
N VAL A 98 -13.40 -0.02 8.97
CA VAL A 98 -14.76 -0.36 8.50
C VAL A 98 -15.31 0.77 7.65
N ARG A 99 -15.27 2.01 8.15
CA ARG A 99 -15.77 3.18 7.40
C ARG A 99 -14.99 3.42 6.11
N ALA A 100 -13.66 3.31 6.14
CA ALA A 100 -12.82 3.44 4.95
C ALA A 100 -13.13 2.34 3.91
N LYS A 101 -13.39 1.11 4.34
CA LYS A 101 -13.82 0.02 3.45
C LYS A 101 -15.14 0.34 2.77
N ILE A 102 -16.10 0.90 3.50
CA ILE A 102 -17.38 1.37 2.94
C ILE A 102 -17.12 2.43 1.87
N GLY A 103 -16.35 3.47 2.21
CA GLY A 103 -16.03 4.58 1.30
C GLY A 103 -15.29 4.13 0.03
N ALA A 104 -14.40 3.14 0.15
CA ALA A 104 -13.70 2.58 -1.00
C ALA A 104 -14.62 1.72 -1.89
N LYS A 105 -15.61 1.03 -1.31
CA LYS A 105 -16.38 -0.02 -2.00
C LYS A 105 -17.67 0.48 -2.62
N TRP A 106 -18.33 1.45 -2.01
CA TRP A 106 -19.72 1.81 -2.32
C TRP A 106 -19.86 3.31 -2.57
N PHE A 107 -19.91 3.70 -3.84
CA PHE A 107 -19.93 5.11 -4.25
C PHE A 107 -21.01 5.96 -3.57
N GLU A 108 -22.25 5.47 -3.50
CA GLU A 108 -23.34 6.24 -2.88
C GLU A 108 -23.12 6.50 -1.39
N LEU A 109 -22.44 5.59 -0.69
CA LEU A 109 -22.07 5.76 0.72
C LEU A 109 -20.83 6.64 0.87
N ALA A 110 -19.89 6.55 -0.07
CA ALA A 110 -18.70 7.39 -0.11
C ALA A 110 -19.04 8.89 -0.21
N LYS A 111 -20.15 9.26 -0.88
CA LYS A 111 -20.64 10.66 -0.93
C LYS A 111 -20.93 11.24 0.46
N GLU A 112 -21.32 10.42 1.42
CA GLU A 112 -21.54 10.85 2.80
C GLU A 112 -20.23 10.82 3.60
N LEU A 113 -19.43 9.77 3.42
CA LEU A 113 -18.14 9.57 4.11
C LEU A 113 -17.03 10.51 3.66
N ILE A 114 -17.19 11.25 2.56
CA ILE A 114 -16.22 12.27 2.15
C ILE A 114 -16.08 13.40 3.19
N LYS A 115 -17.03 13.50 4.12
CA LYS A 115 -17.03 14.46 5.25
C LYS A 115 -16.67 13.81 6.58
N ASP A 116 -16.19 12.56 6.56
CA ASP A 116 -15.81 11.82 7.78
C ASP A 116 -14.73 12.58 8.55
N GLN A 117 -14.73 12.47 9.87
CA GLN A 117 -13.71 13.10 10.72
C GLN A 117 -12.29 12.53 10.49
N SER A 118 -12.18 11.29 10.01
CA SER A 118 -10.90 10.66 9.70
C SER A 118 -10.47 10.95 8.26
N THR A 119 -9.28 11.53 8.11
CA THR A 119 -8.67 11.76 6.80
C THR A 119 -8.34 10.45 6.08
N TYR A 120 -8.19 9.33 6.81
CA TYR A 120 -8.03 8.00 6.23
C TYR A 120 -9.30 7.55 5.49
N VAL A 121 -10.48 7.76 6.10
CA VAL A 121 -11.78 7.46 5.47
C VAL A 121 -12.02 8.36 4.26
N GLN A 122 -11.76 9.66 4.40
CA GLN A 122 -11.85 10.61 3.27
C GLN A 122 -10.92 10.21 2.12
N SER A 123 -9.68 9.83 2.42
CA SER A 123 -8.69 9.38 1.44
C SER A 123 -9.16 8.14 0.69
N ALA A 124 -9.76 7.17 1.39
CA ALA A 124 -10.35 5.99 0.76
C ALA A 124 -11.47 6.33 -0.23
N CYS A 125 -12.28 7.35 0.09
CA CYS A 125 -13.34 7.81 -0.81
C CYS A 125 -12.76 8.43 -2.10
N VAL A 126 -11.84 9.39 -2.00
CA VAL A 126 -11.28 10.07 -3.19
C VAL A 126 -10.37 9.17 -4.01
N ALA A 127 -9.69 8.20 -3.39
CA ALA A 127 -8.82 7.27 -4.11
C ALA A 127 -9.59 6.29 -4.99
N ASN A 128 -10.85 5.98 -4.65
CA ASN A 128 -11.65 5.00 -5.37
C ASN A 128 -12.71 5.63 -6.29
N TRP A 129 -13.03 6.92 -6.10
CA TRP A 129 -14.08 7.59 -6.86
C TRP A 129 -13.62 8.94 -7.41
N TYR A 130 -13.32 8.96 -8.71
CA TYR A 130 -12.85 10.14 -9.44
C TYR A 130 -13.74 11.38 -9.23
N GLU A 131 -15.07 11.22 -9.28
CA GLU A 131 -16.02 12.32 -9.08
C GLU A 131 -15.85 12.97 -7.68
N LEU A 132 -15.64 12.16 -6.64
CA LEU A 132 -15.40 12.69 -5.30
C LEU A 132 -14.04 13.38 -5.21
N ALA A 133 -13.02 12.85 -5.88
CA ALA A 133 -11.71 13.49 -5.93
C ALA A 133 -11.77 14.89 -6.59
N VAL A 134 -12.50 15.03 -7.70
CA VAL A 134 -12.75 16.32 -8.35
C VAL A 134 -13.46 17.27 -7.41
N GLN A 135 -14.58 16.83 -6.82
CA GLN A 135 -15.36 17.66 -5.88
C GLN A 135 -14.50 18.12 -4.71
N THR A 136 -13.71 17.24 -4.10
CA THR A 136 -12.82 17.59 -2.98
C THR A 136 -11.81 18.66 -3.39
N LEU A 137 -11.17 18.53 -4.56
CA LEU A 137 -10.20 19.51 -5.05
C LEU A 137 -10.84 20.87 -5.35
N ASP A 138 -12.02 20.89 -5.97
CA ASP A 138 -12.72 22.12 -6.37
C ASP A 138 -13.22 22.95 -5.16
N HIS A 139 -13.57 22.31 -4.05
CA HIS A 139 -14.13 23.01 -2.89
C HIS A 139 -13.08 23.70 -1.99
N ASN A 140 -11.77 23.51 -2.26
CA ASN A 140 -10.54 24.24 -1.84
C ASN A 140 -10.43 24.94 -0.45
N GLN A 141 -11.40 24.86 0.44
CA GLN A 141 -11.28 25.36 1.81
C GLN A 141 -10.54 24.32 2.64
N SER A 142 -9.21 24.44 2.68
CA SER A 142 -8.32 23.68 3.58
C SER A 142 -8.44 22.16 3.46
N ILE A 143 -8.28 21.62 2.26
CA ILE A 143 -8.16 20.17 2.05
C ILE A 143 -6.94 19.66 2.82
N ASP A 144 -7.12 18.60 3.62
CA ASP A 144 -6.00 17.94 4.29
C ASP A 144 -5.01 17.38 3.26
N ILE A 145 -3.70 17.55 3.51
CA ILE A 145 -2.64 17.14 2.59
C ILE A 145 -2.75 15.65 2.27
N SER A 146 -3.15 14.80 3.22
CA SER A 146 -3.28 13.35 3.02
C SER A 146 -4.37 13.01 2.00
N VAL A 147 -5.49 13.74 2.06
CA VAL A 147 -6.61 13.57 1.13
C VAL A 147 -6.23 14.09 -0.25
N LYS A 148 -5.53 15.24 -0.32
CA LYS A 148 -4.99 15.76 -1.59
C LYS A 148 -3.99 14.80 -2.23
N VAL A 149 -3.10 14.21 -1.43
CA VAL A 149 -2.17 13.15 -1.83
C VAL A 149 -2.93 11.95 -2.39
N ALA A 150 -4.01 11.52 -1.76
CA ALA A 150 -4.83 10.42 -2.25
C ALA A 150 -5.45 10.71 -3.63
N CYS A 151 -5.90 11.95 -3.88
CA CYS A 151 -6.38 12.37 -5.20
C CYS A 151 -5.30 12.22 -6.27
N VAL A 152 -4.15 12.87 -6.08
CA VAL A 152 -3.08 12.92 -7.09
C VAL A 152 -2.34 11.59 -7.25
N ALA A 153 -2.35 10.72 -6.22
CA ALA A 153 -1.78 9.39 -6.31
C ALA A 153 -2.65 8.42 -7.13
N SER A 154 -3.96 8.67 -7.18
CA SER A 154 -4.95 7.77 -7.79
C SER A 154 -5.33 8.19 -9.20
N TRP A 155 -5.34 9.51 -9.47
CA TRP A 155 -5.85 10.08 -10.71
C TRP A 155 -4.80 10.98 -11.38
N HIS A 156 -4.26 10.52 -12.50
CA HIS A 156 -3.16 11.18 -13.22
C HIS A 156 -3.51 12.57 -13.75
N ASP A 157 -4.70 12.72 -14.33
CA ASP A 157 -5.19 14.00 -14.84
C ASP A 157 -5.44 15.02 -13.73
N LEU A 158 -5.89 14.58 -12.55
CA LEU A 158 -5.96 15.44 -11.36
C LEU A 158 -4.58 15.81 -10.84
N ALA A 159 -3.61 14.89 -10.91
CA ALA A 159 -2.22 15.21 -10.60
C ALA A 159 -1.67 16.29 -11.52
N ILE A 160 -1.86 16.15 -12.84
CA ILE A 160 -1.48 17.19 -13.82
C ILE A 160 -2.15 18.52 -13.48
N ARG A 161 -3.47 18.51 -13.26
CA ARG A 161 -4.24 19.71 -12.93
C ARG A 161 -3.69 20.42 -11.69
N VAL A 162 -3.45 19.67 -10.60
CA VAL A 162 -2.91 20.23 -9.35
C VAL A 162 -1.52 20.84 -9.56
N ILE A 163 -0.66 20.19 -10.36
CA ILE A 163 0.66 20.74 -10.71
C ILE A 163 0.54 22.00 -11.57
N ASP A 164 -0.32 21.99 -12.59
CA ASP A 164 -0.54 23.12 -13.50
C ASP A 164 -1.18 24.33 -12.78
N GLU A 165 -1.96 24.10 -11.72
CA GLU A 165 -2.51 25.13 -10.83
C GLU A 165 -1.46 25.72 -9.85
N GLY A 166 -0.22 25.22 -9.87
CA GLY A 166 0.90 25.79 -9.12
C GLY A 166 1.08 25.22 -7.71
N GLU A 167 0.83 23.92 -7.51
CA GLU A 167 1.12 23.24 -6.25
C GLU A 167 2.57 23.47 -5.78
N THR A 168 2.74 23.68 -4.47
CA THR A 168 4.02 23.94 -3.82
C THR A 168 4.34 22.98 -2.69
N ASP A 169 3.36 22.21 -2.20
CA ASP A 169 3.59 21.22 -1.16
C ASP A 169 4.48 20.08 -1.70
N VAL A 170 5.66 19.95 -1.09
CA VAL A 170 6.69 18.99 -1.48
C VAL A 170 6.19 17.55 -1.35
N SER A 171 5.28 17.25 -0.42
CA SER A 171 4.73 15.90 -0.24
C SER A 171 3.80 15.54 -1.39
N VAL A 172 2.93 16.47 -1.79
CA VAL A 172 2.03 16.30 -2.94
C VAL A 172 2.85 16.13 -4.23
N ILE A 173 3.81 17.01 -4.47
CA ILE A 173 4.66 16.96 -5.67
C ILE A 173 5.46 15.66 -5.72
N ASN A 174 6.10 15.24 -4.62
CA ASN A 174 6.87 13.99 -4.59
C ASN A 174 6.02 12.75 -4.89
N VAL A 175 4.76 12.74 -4.45
CA VAL A 175 3.82 11.67 -4.80
C VAL A 175 3.57 11.66 -6.30
N CYS A 176 3.35 12.82 -6.92
CA CYS A 176 3.19 12.94 -8.37
C CYS A 176 4.44 12.46 -9.12
N ILE A 177 5.64 12.94 -8.72
CA ILE A 177 6.92 12.53 -9.34
C ILE A 177 7.09 11.02 -9.26
N ARG A 178 6.80 10.40 -8.12
CA ARG A 178 6.95 8.95 -7.95
C ARG A 178 5.96 8.14 -8.79
N LYS A 179 4.76 8.67 -9.02
CA LYS A 179 3.66 7.93 -9.67
C LYS A 179 3.58 8.16 -11.17
N TRP A 180 3.96 9.34 -11.64
CA TRP A 180 3.67 9.81 -12.99
C TRP A 180 4.95 10.36 -13.63
N HIS A 181 5.49 9.62 -14.61
CA HIS A 181 6.76 9.93 -15.27
C HIS A 181 6.75 11.29 -15.97
N ASP A 182 5.66 11.63 -16.67
CA ASP A 182 5.50 12.90 -17.38
C ASP A 182 5.49 14.12 -16.45
N ILE A 183 5.05 13.95 -15.20
CA ILE A 183 5.22 14.96 -14.14
C ILE A 183 6.66 14.95 -13.64
N ALA A 184 7.26 13.79 -13.40
CA ALA A 184 8.64 13.67 -12.92
C ALA A 184 9.66 14.40 -13.80
N VAL A 185 9.51 14.30 -15.13
CA VAL A 185 10.34 15.02 -16.12
C VAL A 185 10.35 16.52 -15.86
N ARG A 186 9.23 17.12 -15.43
CA ARG A 186 9.12 18.57 -15.17
C ARG A 186 9.95 19.03 -13.96
N TYR A 187 10.41 18.09 -13.13
CA TYR A 187 11.05 18.37 -11.85
C TYR A 187 12.53 17.96 -11.78
N ILE A 188 13.14 17.48 -12.86
CA ILE A 188 14.57 17.12 -12.88
C ILE A 188 15.48 18.34 -12.66
N ASP A 189 15.06 19.55 -13.03
CA ASP A 189 15.81 20.80 -12.80
C ASP A 189 15.32 21.59 -11.57
N SER A 190 14.44 20.98 -10.76
CA SER A 190 13.85 21.63 -9.59
C SER A 190 14.92 22.06 -8.59
N SER A 191 14.86 23.28 -8.06
CA SER A 191 15.74 23.75 -6.99
C SER A 191 15.61 22.91 -5.70
N THR A 192 14.42 22.35 -5.46
CA THR A 192 14.17 21.42 -4.35
C THR A 192 14.81 20.07 -4.65
N VAL A 193 15.87 19.74 -3.90
CA VAL A 193 16.59 18.44 -3.94
C VAL A 193 15.64 17.26 -3.79
N GLY A 194 14.59 17.45 -2.97
CA GLY A 194 13.50 16.51 -2.76
C GLY A 194 12.92 15.92 -4.04
N HIS A 195 12.61 16.81 -4.98
CA HIS A 195 11.97 16.45 -6.24
C HIS A 195 12.93 15.68 -7.15
N ARG A 196 14.18 16.15 -7.26
CA ARG A 196 15.21 15.54 -8.12
C ARG A 196 15.60 14.15 -7.64
N PHE A 197 15.83 13.96 -6.33
CA PHE A 197 16.15 12.63 -5.81
C PHE A 197 14.95 11.68 -5.99
N MET A 198 13.72 12.16 -5.83
CA MET A 198 12.52 11.32 -6.03
C MET A 198 12.41 10.88 -7.49
N ALA A 199 12.75 11.75 -8.45
CA ALA A 199 12.81 11.41 -9.87
C ALA A 199 13.87 10.33 -10.15
N ALA A 200 15.11 10.53 -9.69
CA ALA A 200 16.20 9.56 -9.84
C ALA A 200 15.88 8.19 -9.21
N LYS A 201 15.20 8.20 -8.06
CA LYS A 201 14.79 6.95 -7.39
C LYS A 201 13.69 6.21 -8.14
N SER A 202 12.77 6.93 -8.77
CA SER A 202 11.54 6.35 -9.32
C SER A 202 11.68 5.95 -10.79
N TRP A 203 12.53 6.64 -11.54
CA TRP A 203 12.60 6.51 -12.99
C TRP A 203 14.06 6.40 -13.45
N HIS A 204 14.39 5.28 -14.07
CA HIS A 204 15.74 4.94 -14.51
C HIS A 204 16.30 5.96 -15.52
N ASP A 205 15.52 6.37 -16.51
CA ASP A 205 15.91 7.36 -17.53
C ASP A 205 16.12 8.77 -16.95
N LEU A 206 15.42 9.12 -15.86
CA LEU A 206 15.64 10.40 -15.16
C LEU A 206 16.86 10.31 -14.25
N ALA A 207 17.14 9.14 -13.67
CA ALA A 207 18.38 8.92 -12.91
C ALA A 207 19.62 9.06 -13.79
N GLU A 208 19.57 8.58 -15.04
CA GLU A 208 20.64 8.78 -16.03
C GLU A 208 20.96 10.26 -16.24
N GLN A 209 19.92 11.09 -16.36
CA GLN A 209 20.07 12.54 -16.56
C GLN A 209 20.60 13.26 -15.29
N LEU A 210 20.46 12.65 -14.12
CA LEU A 210 20.83 13.21 -12.83
C LEU A 210 22.18 12.69 -12.31
N LEU A 211 22.94 11.96 -13.13
CA LEU A 211 24.28 11.47 -12.78
C LEU A 211 25.26 12.57 -12.36
N ASP A 212 25.14 13.77 -12.95
CA ASP A 212 25.99 14.92 -12.67
C ASP A 212 25.31 15.95 -11.74
N ASP A 213 24.21 15.58 -11.07
CA ASP A 213 23.49 16.49 -10.16
C ASP A 213 24.47 17.11 -9.14
N PRO A 214 24.43 18.43 -8.88
CA PRO A 214 25.37 19.07 -7.95
C PRO A 214 25.29 18.47 -6.54
N GLU A 215 24.11 17.99 -6.13
CA GLU A 215 23.89 17.41 -4.83
C GLU A 215 24.27 15.93 -4.81
N SER A 216 25.30 15.61 -4.04
CA SER A 216 25.74 14.21 -3.88
C SER A 216 24.64 13.27 -3.37
N PHE A 217 23.63 13.81 -2.69
CA PHE A 217 22.47 13.02 -2.27
C PHE A 217 21.62 12.53 -3.45
N VAL A 218 21.46 13.31 -4.52
CA VAL A 218 20.73 12.89 -5.73
C VAL A 218 21.53 11.84 -6.50
N ARG A 219 22.83 12.09 -6.70
CA ARG A 219 23.73 11.12 -7.34
C ARG A 219 23.79 9.79 -6.59
N ALA A 220 23.72 9.82 -5.26
CA ALA A 220 23.67 8.60 -4.44
C ALA A 220 22.45 7.72 -4.77
N TYR A 221 21.29 8.30 -5.05
CA TYR A 221 20.11 7.54 -5.53
C TYR A 221 20.28 7.04 -6.96
N CYS A 222 21.01 7.76 -7.81
CA CYS A 222 21.36 7.23 -9.13
C CYS A 222 22.21 5.95 -9.00
N ALA A 223 23.06 5.86 -7.98
CA ALA A 223 23.84 4.66 -7.68
C ALA A 223 23.02 3.48 -7.10
N GLU A 224 21.72 3.63 -6.83
CA GLU A 224 20.81 2.49 -6.56
C GLU A 224 20.52 1.67 -7.84
N TRP A 225 20.91 2.17 -9.02
CA TRP A 225 20.86 1.44 -10.28
C TRP A 225 22.29 1.01 -10.67
N TYR A 226 22.49 -0.27 -10.97
CA TYR A 226 23.83 -0.84 -11.13
C TYR A 226 24.64 -0.20 -12.27
N ASP A 227 24.01 -0.03 -13.42
CA ASP A 227 24.60 0.55 -14.63
C ASP A 227 25.06 2.01 -14.42
N PHE A 228 24.38 2.75 -13.54
CA PHE A 228 24.76 4.09 -13.12
C PHE A 228 25.80 4.10 -12.01
N ALA A 229 25.72 3.16 -11.06
CA ALA A 229 26.68 3.03 -9.98
C ALA A 229 28.11 2.78 -10.49
N VAL A 230 28.27 2.04 -11.61
CA VAL A 230 29.57 1.84 -12.26
C VAL A 230 30.23 3.18 -12.65
N ASN A 231 29.44 4.17 -13.08
CA ASN A 231 29.95 5.49 -13.43
C ASN A 231 30.23 6.38 -12.21
N LEU A 232 29.68 6.01 -11.04
CA LEU A 232 29.75 6.76 -9.79
C LEU A 232 30.71 6.15 -8.76
N VAL A 233 31.40 5.06 -9.10
CA VAL A 233 32.33 4.37 -8.18
C VAL A 233 33.48 5.28 -7.74
N ASP A 234 33.89 6.23 -8.58
CA ASP A 234 34.94 7.21 -8.30
C ASP A 234 34.38 8.61 -7.94
N ASP A 235 33.08 8.71 -7.63
CA ASP A 235 32.43 9.99 -7.30
C ASP A 235 33.20 10.74 -6.21
N SER A 236 33.29 12.07 -6.34
CA SER A 236 33.97 12.93 -5.37
C SER A 236 33.45 12.76 -3.93
N SER A 237 32.15 12.55 -3.76
CA SER A 237 31.48 12.36 -2.49
C SER A 237 31.64 10.93 -2.00
N SER A 238 32.15 10.77 -0.77
CA SER A 238 32.19 9.45 -0.15
C SER A 238 30.79 8.88 0.10
N LYS A 239 29.73 9.70 0.13
CA LYS A 239 28.37 9.22 0.33
C LYS A 239 27.85 8.44 -0.88
N VAL A 240 28.15 8.91 -2.09
CA VAL A 240 27.82 8.22 -3.35
C VAL A 240 28.59 6.90 -3.45
N ARG A 241 29.90 6.93 -3.14
CA ARG A 241 30.73 5.72 -3.12
C ARG A 241 30.28 4.70 -2.05
N GLN A 242 29.75 5.16 -0.91
CA GLN A 242 29.12 4.29 0.08
C GLN A 242 27.91 3.55 -0.50
N GLU A 243 27.03 4.23 -1.25
CA GLU A 243 25.88 3.57 -1.90
C GLU A 243 26.32 2.54 -2.94
N CYS A 244 27.35 2.86 -3.73
CA CYS A 244 27.94 1.91 -4.68
C CYS A 244 28.41 0.63 -3.97
N ALA A 245 29.15 0.78 -2.86
CA ALA A 245 29.66 -0.34 -2.06
C ALA A 245 28.57 -1.08 -1.27
N ALA A 246 27.49 -0.40 -0.88
CA ALA A 246 26.42 -1.01 -0.09
C ALA A 246 25.54 -1.93 -0.93
N ASN A 247 25.22 -1.50 -2.16
CA ASN A 247 24.25 -2.18 -3.01
C ASN A 247 24.89 -3.20 -3.96
N TRP A 248 26.15 -3.00 -4.37
CA TRP A 248 26.75 -3.77 -5.46
C TRP A 248 28.05 -4.45 -5.05
N TYR A 249 28.04 -5.79 -5.05
CA TYR A 249 29.18 -6.60 -4.61
C TYR A 249 30.47 -6.30 -5.39
N ASP A 250 30.41 -6.25 -6.73
CA ASP A 250 31.62 -6.03 -7.53
C ASP A 250 32.21 -4.64 -7.30
N LEU A 251 31.37 -3.63 -7.11
CA LEU A 251 31.82 -2.27 -6.76
C LEU A 251 32.36 -2.22 -5.32
N ALA A 252 31.77 -2.98 -4.40
CA ALA A 252 32.29 -3.12 -3.04
C ALA A 252 33.72 -3.68 -3.04
N ILE A 253 34.04 -4.65 -3.91
CA ILE A 253 35.40 -5.16 -4.05
C ILE A 253 36.37 -4.07 -4.53
N GLN A 254 35.96 -3.26 -5.51
CA GLN A 254 36.77 -2.13 -6.00
C GLN A 254 37.04 -1.08 -4.92
N LEU A 255 36.11 -0.92 -3.97
CA LEU A 255 36.15 0.11 -2.92
C LEU A 255 36.78 -0.36 -1.59
N LEU A 256 37.43 -1.53 -1.54
CA LEU A 256 38.08 -2.05 -0.33
C LEU A 256 39.23 -1.17 0.19
N ASP A 257 39.88 -0.45 -0.71
CA ASP A 257 41.01 0.45 -0.45
C ASP A 257 40.64 1.94 -0.59
N ASP A 258 39.34 2.27 -0.57
CA ASP A 258 38.86 3.65 -0.68
C ASP A 258 39.54 4.60 0.32
N LYS A 259 39.74 5.86 -0.09
CA LYS A 259 40.32 6.91 0.75
C LYS A 259 39.49 7.19 2.01
N ASP A 260 38.18 7.04 1.93
CA ASP A 260 37.24 7.23 3.03
C ASP A 260 37.12 5.95 3.89
N PRO A 261 37.37 6.02 5.21
CA PRO A 261 37.27 4.87 6.09
C PRO A 261 35.88 4.22 6.17
N GLN A 262 34.80 4.98 6.00
CA GLN A 262 33.43 4.45 6.04
C GLN A 262 33.11 3.67 4.77
N VAL A 263 33.54 4.17 3.61
CA VAL A 263 33.41 3.43 2.34
C VAL A 263 34.09 2.06 2.47
N LYS A 264 35.35 2.02 2.94
CA LYS A 264 36.07 0.76 3.18
C LYS A 264 35.36 -0.18 4.14
N LYS A 265 34.76 0.36 5.20
CA LYS A 265 34.01 -0.43 6.18
C LYS A 265 32.80 -1.08 5.54
N ILE A 266 32.01 -0.33 4.77
CA ILE A 266 30.83 -0.82 4.06
C ILE A 266 31.25 -1.85 3.01
N ALA A 267 32.25 -1.54 2.19
CA ALA A 267 32.83 -2.45 1.20
C ALA A 267 33.21 -3.81 1.82
N LYS A 268 33.95 -3.80 2.94
CA LYS A 268 34.32 -5.03 3.68
C LYS A 268 33.12 -5.79 4.23
N MET A 269 32.07 -5.09 4.66
CA MET A 269 30.85 -5.74 5.16
C MET A 269 30.08 -6.41 4.02
N THR A 270 29.90 -5.72 2.89
CA THR A 270 29.24 -6.26 1.70
C THR A 270 30.01 -7.45 1.13
N ALA A 271 31.34 -7.34 1.02
CA ALA A 271 32.20 -8.41 0.51
C ALA A 271 32.17 -9.69 1.35
N LYS A 272 31.88 -9.61 2.65
CA LYS A 272 31.77 -10.77 3.56
C LYS A 272 30.41 -11.49 3.52
N LYS A 273 29.38 -10.88 2.93
CA LYS A 273 28.02 -11.44 2.89
C LYS A 273 27.80 -12.43 1.74
N LYS A 274 28.72 -12.50 0.78
CA LYS A 274 28.75 -13.48 -0.31
C LYS A 274 30.00 -14.33 -0.19
#